data_AF-A0A972BQ58-F1
#
_entry.id   AF-A0A972BQ58-F1
#
_cell.length_a   1.000
_cell.length_b   1.000
_cell.length_c   1.000
_cell.angle_alpha   90.00
_cell.angle_beta   90.00
_cell.angle_gamma   90.00
#
_symmetry.space_group_name_H-M   'P 1'
#
loop_
_entity.id
_entity.type
_entity.pdbx_description
1 polymer ?
#
loop_
_entity_poly.entity_id
_entity_poly.type
_entity_poly.pdbx_seq_one_letter_code
_entity_poly.pdbx_strand_id
1 'polypeptide(L)'
;MAQDLADAEQDHARQVFAVWQAQSRVAQHETFASLFERLDGNIMEGGRSISSWITRLGENAQDRQLRLLELACEIEYYSYDLYRGLLSRNRGSEEALFLRLATQEKEHFRCISQVLRHVMM
;
A
#
# COMPACT_ATOMS: atom_id res chain seq x y z
N MET A 1 15.68 -3.34 2.40
CA MET A 1 14.72 -2.27 2.02
C MET A 1 13.51 -2.84 1.32
N ALA A 2 13.60 -3.37 0.09
CA ALA A 2 12.41 -3.85 -0.63
C ALA A 2 11.66 -4.96 0.12
N GLN A 3 12.39 -5.93 0.70
CA GLN A 3 11.78 -6.97 1.54
C GLN A 3 11.17 -6.38 2.82
N ASP A 4 11.88 -5.47 3.50
CA ASP A 4 11.37 -4.85 4.73
C ASP A 4 10.09 -4.05 4.48
N LEU A 5 9.96 -3.36 3.33
CA LEU A 5 8.72 -2.71 2.91
C LEU A 5 7.63 -3.75 2.63
N ALA A 6 7.93 -4.82 1.90
CA ALA A 6 6.94 -5.86 1.59
C ALA A 6 6.37 -6.51 2.87
N ASP A 7 7.23 -6.76 3.86
CA ASP A 7 6.82 -7.29 5.16
C ASP A 7 5.93 -6.28 5.91
N ALA A 8 6.28 -4.99 5.89
CA ALA A 8 5.48 -3.92 6.49
C ALA A 8 4.09 -3.79 5.82
N GLU A 9 4.03 -3.86 4.48
CA GLU A 9 2.75 -3.80 3.75
C GLU A 9 1.85 -5.00 4.04
N GLN A 10 2.43 -6.18 4.24
CA GLN A 10 1.64 -7.32 4.67
C GLN A 10 1.06 -7.11 6.08
N ASP A 11 1.80 -6.46 6.98
CA ASP A 11 1.29 -6.08 8.30
C ASP A 11 0.19 -5.00 8.22
N HIS A 12 0.27 -4.07 7.26
CA HIS A 12 -0.83 -3.14 6.96
C HIS A 12 -2.09 -3.90 6.55
N ALA A 13 -1.97 -4.85 5.60
CA ALA A 13 -3.08 -5.66 5.13
C ALA A 13 -3.74 -6.45 6.28
N ARG A 14 -2.95 -7.00 7.22
CA ARG A 14 -3.46 -7.69 8.42
C ARG A 14 -4.24 -6.75 9.34
N GLN A 15 -3.76 -5.53 9.54
CA GLN A 15 -4.44 -4.54 10.38
C GLN A 15 -5.79 -4.10 9.75
N VAL A 16 -5.82 -3.89 8.43
CA VAL A 16 -7.06 -3.57 7.70
C VAL A 16 -8.04 -4.74 7.76
N PHE A 17 -7.56 -5.97 7.60
CA PHE A 17 -8.38 -7.18 7.75
C PHE A 17 -9.03 -7.26 9.14
N ALA A 18 -8.28 -6.99 10.21
CA ALA A 18 -8.82 -7.04 11.57
C ALA A 18 -9.98 -6.05 11.77
N VAL A 19 -9.87 -4.83 11.23
CA VAL A 19 -10.95 -3.84 11.26
C VAL A 19 -12.14 -4.29 10.43
N TRP A 20 -11.90 -4.73 9.19
CA TRP A 20 -12.96 -5.20 8.30
C TRP A 20 -13.73 -6.38 8.91
N GLN A 21 -13.03 -7.34 9.51
CA GLN A 21 -13.62 -8.50 10.16
C GLN A 21 -14.46 -8.10 11.38
N ALA A 22 -13.95 -7.19 12.22
CA ALA A 22 -14.67 -6.73 13.41
C ALA A 22 -16.01 -6.03 13.05
N GLN A 23 -16.06 -5.37 11.89
CA GLN A 23 -17.25 -4.68 11.40
C GLN A 23 -18.18 -5.58 10.56
N SER A 24 -17.66 -6.69 10.03
CA SER A 24 -18.38 -7.57 9.11
C SER A 24 -19.08 -8.70 9.84
N ARG A 25 -20.43 -8.65 9.88
CA ARG A 25 -21.27 -9.73 10.44
C ARG A 25 -21.11 -11.08 9.72
N VAL A 26 -20.63 -11.07 8.47
CA VAL A 26 -20.51 -12.25 7.60
C VAL A 26 -19.10 -12.85 7.65
N ALA A 27 -18.11 -12.12 8.15
CA ALA A 27 -16.69 -12.51 8.07
C ALA A 27 -16.14 -13.16 9.36
N GLN A 28 -17.01 -13.53 10.29
CA GLN A 28 -16.64 -13.95 11.64
C GLN A 28 -15.75 -15.22 11.68
N HIS A 29 -15.76 -16.01 10.61
CA HIS A 29 -14.95 -17.23 10.46
C HIS A 29 -13.88 -17.13 9.37
N GLU A 30 -13.77 -16.00 8.69
CA GLU A 30 -12.76 -15.79 7.66
C GLU A 30 -11.38 -15.63 8.32
N THR A 31 -10.31 -16.13 7.70
CA THR A 31 -8.94 -15.85 8.16
C THR A 31 -8.28 -14.86 7.21
N PHE A 32 -7.27 -14.14 7.70
CA PHE A 32 -6.49 -13.26 6.84
C PHE A 32 -5.92 -14.02 5.64
N ALA A 33 -5.27 -15.17 5.89
CA ALA A 33 -4.63 -15.96 4.84
C ALA A 33 -5.63 -16.42 3.78
N SER A 34 -6.77 -16.99 4.20
CA SER A 34 -7.79 -17.48 3.28
C SER A 34 -8.42 -16.38 2.45
N LEU A 35 -8.67 -15.20 3.03
CA LEU A 35 -9.17 -14.08 2.25
C LEU A 35 -8.10 -13.54 1.31
N PHE A 36 -6.90 -13.31 1.81
CA PHE A 36 -5.80 -12.70 1.07
C PHE A 36 -5.42 -13.52 -0.17
N GLU A 37 -5.36 -14.86 -0.06
CA GLU A 37 -5.13 -15.74 -1.20
C GLU A 37 -6.24 -15.71 -2.26
N ARG A 38 -7.49 -15.40 -1.87
CA ARG A 38 -8.63 -15.30 -2.80
C ARG A 38 -8.74 -13.92 -3.45
N LEU A 39 -8.09 -12.90 -2.91
CA LEU A 39 -8.11 -11.57 -3.53
C LEU A 39 -7.34 -11.65 -4.85
N ASP A 40 -8.00 -11.26 -5.93
CA ASP A 40 -7.49 -11.34 -7.30
C ASP A 40 -6.22 -10.48 -7.53
N GLY A 41 -5.89 -9.59 -6.58
CA GLY A 41 -4.72 -8.71 -6.65
C GLY A 41 -4.76 -7.69 -7.79
N ASN A 42 -5.77 -7.74 -8.65
CA ASN A 42 -5.80 -6.99 -9.90
C ASN A 42 -6.09 -5.50 -9.74
N ILE A 43 -6.34 -5.01 -8.53
CA ILE A 43 -6.54 -3.60 -8.23
C ILE A 43 -5.49 -3.19 -7.19
N MET A 44 -4.68 -2.21 -7.59
CA MET A 44 -3.70 -1.54 -6.76
C MET A 44 -4.27 -0.22 -6.23
N GLU A 45 -3.47 0.44 -5.43
CA GLU A 45 -3.69 1.77 -4.86
C GLU A 45 -4.06 2.79 -5.96
N GLY A 46 -4.99 3.68 -5.63
CA GLY A 46 -5.57 4.61 -6.60
C GLY A 46 -6.58 3.97 -7.57
N GLY A 47 -6.96 2.70 -7.38
CA GLY A 47 -7.99 2.01 -8.16
C GLY A 47 -7.53 1.56 -9.55
N ARG A 48 -6.22 1.46 -9.76
CA ARG A 48 -5.60 1.10 -11.05
C ARG A 48 -5.26 -0.38 -11.11
N SER A 49 -5.26 -0.97 -12.30
CA SER A 49 -4.84 -2.36 -12.45
C SER A 49 -3.33 -2.52 -12.35
N ILE A 50 -2.86 -3.69 -11.89
CA ILE A 50 -1.43 -4.05 -11.94
C ILE A 50 -0.89 -3.88 -13.37
N SER A 51 -1.63 -4.30 -14.38
CA SER A 51 -1.23 -4.17 -15.78
C SER A 51 -0.95 -2.72 -16.18
N SER A 52 -1.76 -1.76 -15.72
CA SER A 52 -1.55 -0.32 -15.98
C SER A 52 -0.24 0.20 -15.37
N TRP A 53 0.24 -0.43 -14.31
CA TRP A 53 1.48 -0.04 -13.65
C TRP A 53 2.69 -0.68 -14.32
N ILE A 54 2.60 -1.97 -14.66
CA ILE A 54 3.70 -2.72 -15.31
C ILE A 54 4.03 -2.12 -16.69
N THR A 55 3.04 -1.62 -17.43
CA THR A 55 3.28 -0.99 -18.75
C THR A 55 4.16 0.26 -18.68
N ARG A 56 4.39 0.82 -17.49
CA ARG A 56 5.24 2.01 -17.29
C ARG A 56 6.70 1.65 -16.95
N LEU A 57 7.02 0.36 -16.83
CA LEU A 57 8.37 -0.08 -16.50
C LEU A 57 9.33 0.10 -17.69
N GLY A 58 10.53 0.56 -17.39
CA GLY A 58 11.57 0.77 -18.40
C GLY A 58 12.05 -0.52 -19.06
N GLU A 59 12.46 -0.40 -20.32
CA GLU A 59 12.94 -1.55 -21.11
C GLU A 59 14.32 -2.03 -20.65
N ASN A 60 15.24 -1.08 -20.38
CA ASN A 60 16.58 -1.36 -19.88
C ASN A 60 16.62 -1.36 -18.35
N ALA A 61 17.67 -1.95 -17.76
CA ALA A 61 17.75 -2.17 -16.31
C ALA A 61 17.77 -0.87 -15.49
N GLN A 62 18.45 0.17 -15.96
CA GLN A 62 18.57 1.45 -15.24
C GLN A 62 17.24 2.22 -15.25
N ASP A 63 16.61 2.34 -16.42
CA ASP A 63 15.29 2.94 -16.55
C ASP A 63 14.26 2.13 -15.76
N ARG A 64 14.31 0.79 -15.82
CA ARG A 64 13.42 -0.07 -15.01
C ARG A 64 13.54 0.18 -13.52
N GLN A 65 14.77 0.29 -13.00
CA GLN A 65 15.00 0.58 -11.58
C GLN A 65 14.41 1.96 -11.21
N LEU A 66 14.64 2.97 -12.04
CA LEU A 66 14.06 4.30 -11.86
C LEU A 66 12.52 4.24 -11.84
N ARG A 67 11.91 3.63 -12.86
CA ARG A 67 10.45 3.49 -12.97
C ARG A 67 9.83 2.69 -11.83
N LEU A 68 10.52 1.67 -11.32
CA LEU A 68 10.07 0.92 -10.14
C LEU A 68 10.06 1.79 -8.88
N LEU A 69 11.08 2.63 -8.67
CA LEU A 69 11.12 3.55 -7.52
C LEU A 69 10.07 4.67 -7.64
N GLU A 70 9.85 5.21 -8.85
CA GLU A 70 8.76 6.15 -9.12
C GLU A 70 7.39 5.52 -8.85
N LEU A 71 7.18 4.29 -9.33
CA LEU A 71 5.98 3.51 -9.09
C LEU A 71 5.72 3.29 -7.61
N ALA A 72 6.74 2.84 -6.87
CA ALA A 72 6.63 2.64 -5.43
C ALA A 72 6.23 3.95 -4.72
N CYS A 73 6.86 5.09 -5.05
CA CYS A 73 6.46 6.40 -4.54
C CYS A 73 4.98 6.73 -4.83
N GLU A 74 4.48 6.45 -6.03
CA GLU A 74 3.07 6.69 -6.36
C GLU A 74 2.12 5.80 -5.56
N ILE A 75 2.47 4.51 -5.39
CA ILE A 75 1.71 3.57 -4.56
C ILE A 75 1.61 4.07 -3.11
N GLU A 76 2.74 4.39 -2.48
CA GLU A 76 2.77 4.90 -1.11
C GLU A 76 1.94 6.18 -0.95
N TYR A 77 2.02 7.07 -1.94
CA TYR A 77 1.24 8.31 -1.94
C TYR A 77 -0.27 8.04 -2.01
N TYR A 78 -0.70 7.11 -2.86
CA TYR A 78 -2.12 6.74 -2.97
C TYR A 78 -2.62 6.04 -1.70
N SER A 79 -1.83 5.17 -1.07
CA SER A 79 -2.16 4.58 0.25
C SER A 79 -2.28 5.65 1.33
N TYR A 80 -1.33 6.59 1.38
CA TYR A 80 -1.38 7.73 2.29
C TYR A 80 -2.68 8.52 2.11
N ASP A 81 -3.01 8.91 0.87
CA ASP A 81 -4.23 9.68 0.58
C ASP A 81 -5.50 8.91 0.95
N LEU A 82 -5.53 7.60 0.66
CA LEU A 82 -6.63 6.71 1.05
C LEU A 82 -6.87 6.74 2.57
N TYR A 83 -5.83 6.48 3.36
CA TYR A 83 -5.97 6.43 4.82
C TYR A 83 -6.29 7.80 5.42
N ARG A 84 -5.75 8.90 4.86
CA ARG A 84 -6.14 10.27 5.23
C ARG A 84 -7.60 10.57 4.89
N GLY A 85 -8.06 10.11 3.72
CA GLY A 85 -9.45 10.18 3.30
C GLY A 85 -10.37 9.43 4.25
N LEU A 86 -10.03 8.19 4.62
CA LEU A 86 -10.77 7.40 5.60
C LEU A 86 -10.82 8.05 6.98
N LEU A 87 -9.70 8.66 7.43
CA LEU A 87 -9.65 9.43 8.67
C LEU A 87 -10.63 10.60 8.66
N SER A 88 -10.73 11.33 7.54
CA SER A 88 -11.66 12.47 7.42
C SER A 88 -13.14 12.06 7.43
N ARG A 89 -13.44 10.82 7.02
CA ARG A 89 -14.80 10.30 6.83
C ARG A 89 -15.29 9.49 8.03
N ASN A 90 -14.39 8.93 8.82
CA ASN A 90 -14.71 8.08 9.98
C ASN A 90 -14.37 8.80 11.28
N ARG A 91 -15.34 8.86 12.21
CA ARG A 91 -15.14 9.30 13.60
C ARG A 91 -15.46 8.15 14.56
N GLY A 92 -14.75 7.06 14.36
CA GLY A 92 -14.96 5.78 15.05
C GLY A 92 -13.69 5.24 15.71
N SER A 93 -13.77 4.00 16.19
CA SER A 93 -12.66 3.28 16.84
C SER A 93 -11.41 3.11 15.96
N GLU A 94 -11.56 3.27 14.64
CA GLU A 94 -10.52 3.01 13.64
C GLU A 94 -9.66 4.24 13.34
N GLU A 95 -10.04 5.43 13.84
CA GLU A 95 -9.36 6.70 13.55
C GLU A 95 -7.85 6.62 13.86
N ALA A 96 -7.52 6.08 15.03
CA ALA A 96 -6.14 5.90 15.44
C ALA A 96 -5.36 4.92 14.53
N LEU A 97 -6.03 3.90 13.98
CA LEU A 97 -5.39 3.00 13.03
C LEU A 97 -5.11 3.71 11.70
N PHE A 98 -6.10 4.37 11.11
CA PHE A 98 -5.91 5.05 9.82
C PHE A 98 -4.89 6.18 9.90
N LEU A 99 -4.80 6.88 11.03
CA LEU A 99 -3.74 7.86 11.25
C LEU A 99 -2.35 7.21 11.31
N ARG A 100 -2.22 6.05 11.97
CA ARG A 100 -0.96 5.31 12.01
C ARG A 100 -0.56 4.81 10.63
N LEU A 101 -1.46 4.14 9.91
CA LEU A 101 -1.20 3.66 8.55
C LEU A 101 -0.78 4.80 7.63
N ALA A 102 -1.54 5.91 7.59
CA ALA A 102 -1.13 7.10 6.83
C ALA A 102 0.27 7.62 7.22
N THR A 103 0.61 7.58 8.51
CA THR A 103 1.94 8.02 8.95
C THR A 103 3.03 7.08 8.44
N GLN A 104 2.78 5.76 8.43
CA GLN A 104 3.71 4.75 7.93
C GLN A 104 3.96 4.92 6.43
N GLU A 105 2.91 5.06 5.61
CA GLU A 105 3.08 5.25 4.15
C GLU A 105 3.84 6.52 3.80
N LYS A 106 3.65 7.57 4.60
CA LYS A 106 4.44 8.80 4.46
C LYS A 106 5.93 8.57 4.72
N GLU A 107 6.28 7.72 5.68
CA GLU A 107 7.68 7.37 5.94
C GLU A 107 8.23 6.41 4.87
N HIS A 108 7.43 5.47 4.36
CA HIS A 108 7.80 4.63 3.22
C HIS A 108 8.13 5.48 1.99
N PHE A 109 7.24 6.41 1.63
CA PHE A 109 7.47 7.40 0.57
C PHE A 109 8.77 8.18 0.77
N ARG A 110 9.04 8.64 2.00
CA ARG A 110 10.28 9.36 2.30
C ARG A 110 11.51 8.49 2.09
N CYS A 111 11.48 7.24 2.56
CA CYS A 111 12.57 6.28 2.36
C CYS A 111 12.83 6.02 0.87
N ILE A 112 11.79 5.70 0.11
CA ILE A 112 11.90 5.43 -1.33
C ILE A 112 12.40 6.67 -2.07
N SER A 113 11.85 7.86 -1.76
CA SER A 113 12.25 9.11 -2.41
C SER A 113 13.73 9.47 -2.16
N GLN A 114 14.30 9.08 -1.01
CA GLN A 114 15.73 9.23 -0.75
C GLN A 114 16.54 8.37 -1.71
N VAL A 115 16.17 7.11 -1.89
CA VAL A 115 16.84 6.21 -2.85
C VAL A 115 16.66 6.70 -4.28
N LEU A 116 15.46 7.12 -4.66
CA LEU A 116 15.16 7.68 -5.98
C LEU A 116 16.08 8.86 -6.32
N ARG A 117 16.28 9.80 -5.38
CA ARG A 117 17.21 10.92 -5.58
C ARG A 117 18.64 10.47 -5.86
N HIS A 118 19.12 9.38 -5.24
CA HIS A 118 20.46 8.85 -5.50
C HIS A 118 20.57 8.17 -6.87
N VAL A 119 19.49 7.56 -7.38
CA VAL A 119 19.47 6.92 -8.70
C VAL A 119 19.38 7.95 -9.83
N MET A 120 18.83 9.13 -9.58
CA MET A 120 18.72 10.22 -10.55
C MET A 120 19.99 11.08 -10.71
N MET A 121 20.95 10.96 -9.79
CA MET A 121 22.24 11.68 -9.82
C MET A 121 23.30 10.88 -10.59
#